data_AF-A0A1F4Y572-F1
#
_entry.id   AF-A0A1F4Y572-F1
#
_cell.length_a   1.000
_cell.length_b   1.000
_cell.length_c   1.000
_cell.angle_alpha   90.00
_cell.angle_beta   90.00
_cell.angle_gamma   90.00
#
_symmetry.space_group_name_H-M   'P 1'
#
loop_
_entity.id
_entity.type
_entity.pdbx_description
1 polymer ?
#
loop_
_entity_poly.entity_id
_entity_poly.type
_entity_poly.pdbx_seq_one_letter_code
_entity_poly.pdbx_strand_id
1 'polypeptide(L)'
;MNQIAKKVLEGEVLPPAKWRIEGYDTFEGGEDAFYPLDGEYDTEAEVRAAAQRQLDRLEKEQPSESSGGQGDLGIQDQVFIVDPEGRRMRFTGGM
;
A
#
# COMPACT_ATOMS: atom_id res chain seq x y z
N MET A 1 33.56 14.66 -1.80
CA MET A 1 32.15 15.08 -1.85
C MET A 1 31.32 13.90 -2.34
N ASN A 2 30.48 13.38 -1.44
CA ASN A 2 29.55 12.25 -1.51
C ASN A 2 29.63 11.25 -2.67
N GLN A 3 30.42 10.19 -2.46
CA GLN A 3 30.07 8.84 -2.90
C GLN A 3 29.57 8.05 -1.68
N ILE A 4 28.28 8.18 -1.37
CA ILE A 4 27.57 7.23 -0.50
C ILE A 4 26.55 6.47 -1.35
N ALA A 5 27.05 5.91 -2.44
CA ALA A 5 26.47 4.75 -3.08
C ALA A 5 27.53 3.66 -2.97
N LYS A 6 27.13 2.46 -2.57
CA LYS A 6 27.97 1.26 -2.37
C LYS A 6 28.68 1.21 -1.02
N LYS A 7 27.95 0.84 0.02
CA LYS A 7 28.48 -0.16 0.94
C LYS A 7 27.51 -1.33 0.95
N VAL A 8 27.84 -2.30 0.09
CA VAL A 8 27.31 -3.65 0.10
C VAL A 8 27.40 -4.15 1.55
N LEU A 9 26.26 -4.41 2.18
CA LEU A 9 26.22 -5.10 3.46
C LEU A 9 26.43 -6.58 3.18
N GLU A 10 27.70 -7.00 3.24
CA GLU A 10 28.09 -8.41 3.31
C GLU A 10 27.57 -9.01 4.62
N GLY A 11 26.67 -9.99 4.52
CA GLY A 11 26.49 -11.01 5.57
C GLY A 11 25.41 -10.78 6.62
N GLU A 12 24.63 -9.70 6.58
CA GLU A 12 23.41 -9.65 7.36
C GLU A 12 22.32 -10.45 6.62
N VAL A 13 21.90 -11.56 7.20
CA VAL A 13 20.60 -12.16 6.84
C VAL A 13 19.57 -11.10 7.24
N LEU A 14 19.17 -10.28 6.28
CA LEU A 14 18.08 -9.33 6.50
C LEU A 14 16.89 -10.16 6.98
N PRO A 15 16.18 -9.72 8.03
CA PRO A 15 14.96 -10.39 8.44
C PRO A 15 14.05 -10.53 7.20
N PRO A 16 13.27 -11.62 7.11
CA PRO A 16 12.37 -11.80 5.98
C PRO A 16 11.50 -10.55 5.84
N ALA A 17 11.45 -10.01 4.63
CA ALA A 17 10.63 -8.85 4.33
C ALA A 17 9.18 -9.11 4.77
N LYS A 18 8.56 -8.09 5.36
CA LYS A 18 7.19 -8.17 5.87
C LYS A 18 6.20 -7.76 4.80
N TRP A 19 4.97 -8.23 4.93
CA TRP A 19 3.86 -7.67 4.19
C TRP A 19 3.59 -6.24 4.67
N ARG A 20 3.15 -5.36 3.76
CA ARG A 20 2.74 -3.99 4.10
C ARG A 20 1.60 -3.53 3.21
N ILE A 21 1.00 -2.40 3.56
CA ILE A 21 0.03 -1.71 2.71
C ILE A 21 0.58 -0.36 2.26
N GLU A 22 0.17 0.07 1.07
CA GLU A 22 0.46 1.40 0.52
C GLU A 22 -0.85 2.02 0.06
N GLY A 23 -0.97 3.33 0.23
CA GLY A 23 -2.06 4.10 -0.36
C GLY A 23 -1.66 4.62 -1.74
N TYR A 24 -2.66 4.97 -2.54
CA TYR A 24 -2.48 5.58 -3.84
C TYR A 24 -3.49 6.71 -3.99
N ASP A 25 -2.99 7.93 -4.17
CA ASP A 25 -3.83 9.09 -4.49
C ASP A 25 -4.32 8.97 -5.94
N THR A 26 -5.60 8.61 -6.08
CA THR A 26 -6.22 8.40 -7.39
C THR A 26 -6.39 9.71 -8.15
N PHE A 27 -6.49 10.84 -7.45
CA PHE A 27 -6.65 12.15 -8.06
C PHE A 27 -5.32 12.68 -8.63
N GLU A 28 -4.21 12.48 -7.90
CA GLU A 28 -2.86 12.80 -8.39
C GLU A 28 -2.44 11.86 -9.53
N GLY A 29 -2.52 10.55 -9.29
CA GLY A 29 -2.13 9.51 -10.22
C GLY A 29 -0.63 9.46 -10.56
N GLY A 30 -0.21 8.37 -11.22
CA GLY A 30 1.18 8.18 -11.63
C GLY A 30 2.05 7.48 -10.57
N GLU A 31 3.36 7.36 -10.83
CA GLU A 31 4.26 6.59 -9.95
C GLU A 31 4.52 7.27 -8.60
N ASP A 32 4.43 8.60 -8.53
CA ASP A 32 4.69 9.37 -7.32
C ASP A 32 3.46 9.48 -6.39
N ALA A 33 2.28 9.06 -6.85
CA ALA A 33 1.03 9.10 -6.07
C ALA A 33 0.94 8.01 -4.99
N PHE A 34 1.92 7.10 -4.92
CA PHE A 34 1.98 6.08 -3.87
C PHE A 34 2.55 6.66 -2.58
N TYR A 35 1.87 6.39 -1.46
CA TYR A 35 2.31 6.81 -0.14
C TYR A 35 2.34 5.64 0.85
N PRO A 36 3.31 5.60 1.77
CA PRO A 36 3.39 4.55 2.77
C PRO A 36 2.23 4.66 3.75
N LEU A 37 1.69 3.52 4.15
CA LEU A 37 0.75 3.39 5.26
C LEU A 37 1.43 2.61 6.38
N ASP A 38 1.12 2.96 7.63
CA ASP A 38 1.73 2.32 8.80
C ASP A 38 1.35 0.83 8.89
N GLY A 39 2.33 0.01 9.26
CA GLY A 39 2.15 -1.39 9.62
C GLY A 39 2.97 -2.36 8.79
N GLU A 40 3.51 -3.36 9.47
CA GLU A 40 4.20 -4.52 8.90
C GLU A 40 3.51 -5.78 9.42
N TYR A 41 3.30 -6.76 8.55
CA TYR A 41 2.52 -7.96 8.85
C TYR A 41 3.27 -9.23 8.47
N ASP A 42 3.04 -10.30 9.24
CA ASP A 42 3.71 -11.58 9.04
C ASP A 42 2.99 -12.46 8.01
N THR A 43 1.69 -12.25 7.86
CA THR A 43 0.83 -13.09 7.04
C THR A 43 0.00 -12.29 6.05
N GLU A 44 -0.37 -12.95 4.94
CA GLU A 44 -1.30 -12.39 3.96
C GLU A 44 -2.67 -12.07 4.59
N ALA A 45 -3.12 -12.87 5.56
CA ALA A 45 -4.39 -12.65 6.24
C ALA A 45 -4.40 -11.34 7.05
N GLU A 46 -3.32 -11.05 7.78
CA GLU A 46 -3.18 -9.83 8.57
C GLU A 46 -3.12 -8.57 7.70
N VAL A 47 -2.35 -8.61 6.61
CA VAL A 47 -2.24 -7.45 5.70
C VAL A 47 -3.55 -7.21 4.93
N ARG A 48 -4.29 -8.27 4.55
CA ARG A 48 -5.63 -8.13 3.95
C ARG A 48 -6.63 -7.52 4.94
N ALA A 49 -6.59 -7.93 6.21
CA ALA A 49 -7.43 -7.33 7.25
C ALA A 49 -7.08 -5.85 7.48
N ALA A 50 -5.79 -5.49 7.40
CA ALA A 50 -5.36 -4.10 7.46
C ALA A 50 -5.80 -3.28 6.25
N ALA A 51 -5.66 -3.85 5.04
CA ALA A 51 -6.13 -3.22 3.81
C ALA A 51 -7.64 -2.96 3.84
N GLN A 52 -8.44 -3.90 4.36
CA GLN A 52 -9.87 -3.70 4.55
C GLN A 52 -10.17 -2.57 5.53
N ARG A 53 -9.50 -2.51 6.69
CA ARG A 53 -9.66 -1.40 7.65
C ARG A 53 -9.31 -0.05 7.03
N GLN A 54 -8.33 -0.01 6.12
CA GLN A 54 -7.98 1.20 5.42
C GLN A 54 -9.06 1.60 4.40
N LEU A 55 -9.62 0.67 3.63
CA LEU A 55 -10.77 0.96 2.77
C LEU A 55 -11.97 1.48 3.58
N ASP A 56 -12.25 0.90 4.75
CA ASP A 56 -13.31 1.38 5.65
C ASP A 56 -13.04 2.80 6.18
N ARG A 57 -11.77 3.20 6.30
CA ARG A 57 -11.37 4.57 6.65
C ARG A 57 -11.59 5.52 5.48
N LEU A 58 -11.14 5.13 4.29
CA LEU A 58 -11.31 5.91 3.06
C LEU A 58 -12.78 6.13 2.73
N GLU A 59 -13.66 5.17 3.00
CA GLU A 59 -15.10 5.38 2.81
C GLU A 59 -15.68 6.44 3.75
N LYS A 60 -15.11 6.64 4.94
CA LYS A 60 -15.53 7.72 5.85
C LYS A 60 -14.96 9.08 5.44
N GLU A 61 -13.73 9.09 4.93
CA GLU A 61 -12.98 10.30 4.58
C GLU A 61 -13.33 10.83 3.18
N GLN A 62 -13.60 9.92 2.24
CA GLN A 62 -13.87 10.18 0.84
C GLN A 62 -15.05 9.32 0.33
N PRO A 63 -16.28 9.54 0.82
CA PRO A 63 -17.40 8.62 0.61
C PRO A 63 -17.69 8.31 -0.85
N SER A 64 -17.98 7.04 -1.15
CA SER A 64 -18.25 6.54 -2.49
C SER A 64 -19.35 7.32 -3.21
N GLU A 65 -20.36 7.80 -2.47
CA GLU A 65 -21.46 8.63 -3.01
C GLU A 65 -20.98 9.93 -3.67
N SER A 66 -19.84 10.45 -3.23
CA SER A 66 -19.26 11.71 -3.71
C SER A 66 -18.00 11.52 -4.56
N SER A 67 -17.28 10.41 -4.36
CA SER A 67 -16.00 10.13 -5.01
C SER A 67 -16.08 9.08 -6.13
N GLY A 68 -17.20 8.38 -6.28
CA GLY A 68 -17.30 7.22 -7.18
C GLY A 68 -16.63 5.96 -6.64
N GLY A 69 -16.11 5.99 -5.40
CA GLY A 69 -15.59 4.85 -4.67
C GLY A 69 -14.35 4.20 -5.31
N GLN A 70 -14.18 2.89 -5.08
CA GLN A 70 -13.08 2.09 -5.62
C GLN A 70 -13.27 1.68 -7.11
N GLY A 71 -14.24 2.25 -7.82
CA GLY A 71 -14.45 1.93 -9.23
C GLY A 71 -13.35 2.48 -10.15
N ASP A 72 -13.28 2.00 -11.39
CA ASP A 72 -12.30 2.48 -12.39
C ASP A 72 -12.48 3.96 -12.76
N LEU A 73 -13.68 4.50 -12.52
CA LEU A 73 -14.02 5.91 -12.73
C LEU A 73 -14.11 6.70 -11.41
N GLY A 74 -13.86 6.05 -10.27
CA GLY A 74 -13.84 6.69 -8.96
C GLY A 74 -12.52 7.41 -8.71
N ILE A 75 -12.58 8.51 -7.97
CA ILE A 75 -11.41 9.30 -7.54
C ILE A 75 -11.04 9.04 -6.09
N GLN A 76 -11.69 8.08 -5.42
CA GLN A 76 -11.31 7.68 -4.06
C GLN A 76 -9.89 7.11 -4.09
N ASP A 77 -9.09 7.41 -3.07
CA ASP A 77 -7.78 6.79 -2.87
C ASP A 77 -7.90 5.26 -2.89
N GLN A 78 -6.86 4.59 -3.38
CA GLN A 78 -6.82 3.13 -3.47
C GLN A 78 -5.85 2.54 -2.44
N VAL A 79 -6.06 1.27 -2.12
CA VAL A 79 -5.19 0.52 -1.21
C VAL A 79 -4.51 -0.60 -1.98
N PHE A 80 -3.21 -0.72 -1.78
CA PHE A 80 -2.39 -1.79 -2.34
C PHE A 80 -1.73 -2.60 -1.24
N ILE A 81 -1.63 -3.91 -1.47
CA ILE A 81 -0.83 -4.83 -0.65
C ILE A 81 0.52 -5.00 -1.33
N VAL A 82 1.59 -4.90 -0.56
CA VAL A 82 2.95 -5.23 -1.00
C VAL A 82 3.39 -6.51 -0.29
N ASP A 83 3.74 -7.51 -1.08
CA ASP A 83 4.23 -8.79 -0.55
C ASP A 83 5.70 -8.73 -0.12
N PRO A 84 6.22 -9.76 0.57
CA PRO A 84 7.64 -9.84 0.95
C PRO A 84 8.63 -9.79 -0.22
N GLU A 85 8.20 -10.07 -1.45
CA GLU A 85 9.02 -9.97 -2.65
C GLU A 85 9.02 -8.54 -3.23
N GLY A 86 8.22 -7.64 -2.67
CA GLY A 86 8.06 -6.26 -3.12
C GLY A 86 7.01 -6.09 -4.23
N ARG A 87 6.23 -7.13 -4.55
CA ARG A 87 5.18 -7.03 -5.57
C ARG A 87 3.97 -6.33 -4.99
N ARG A 88 3.50 -5.32 -5.71
CA ARG A 88 2.34 -4.51 -5.36
C ARG A 88 1.09 -5.03 -6.06
N MET A 89 -0.01 -5.21 -5.32
CA MET A 89 -1.30 -5.70 -5.83
C MET A 89 -2.43 -4.83 -5.28
N ARG A 90 -3.35 -4.39 -6.16
CA ARG A 90 -4.52 -3.60 -5.74
C ARG A 90 -5.43 -4.46 -4.87
N PHE A 91 -5.86 -3.91 -3.74
CA PHE A 91 -6.85 -4.51 -2.87
C PHE A 91 -8.18 -3.77 -3.02
N THR A 92 -9.20 -4.46 -3.53
CA THR A 92 -10.53 -3.86 -3.80
C THR A 92 -11.57 -4.16 -2.71
N GLY A 93 -11.16 -4.77 -1.59
CA GLY A 93 -12.09 -5.34 -0.63
C GLY A 93 -12.72 -6.63 -1.13
N GLY A 94 -13.20 -7.45 -0.21
CA GLY A 94 -13.90 -8.69 -0.52
C GLY A 94 -15.18 -8.82 0.28
N MET A 95 -16.30 -8.94 -0.43
CA MET A 95 -17.34 -9.91 -0.10
C MET A 95 -17.34 -10.97 -1.20
#